data_AF-U6JQD1-F1
#
_entry.id   AF-U6JQD1-F1
#
_cell.length_a   1.000
_cell.length_b   1.000
_cell.length_c   1.000
_cell.angle_alpha   90.00
_cell.angle_beta   90.00
_cell.angle_gamma   90.00
#
_symmetry.space_group_name_H-M   'P 1'
#
loop_
_entity.id
_entity.type
_entity.pdbx_description
1 polymer ?
#
loop_
_entity_poly.entity_id
_entity_poly.type
_entity_poly.pdbx_seq_one_letter_code
_entity_poly.pdbx_strand_id
1 'polypeptide(L)'
;MEEAAQKAVAAIRGGDAAAAQQILGSLHSPHVLHALQTTKQLGNEAFRAGKYTEALNHYREAITGYRYLQPNQQQQQQQQQQKQQKQQQQQQQQQQQQQDKEWREQLQQLHSNCSACFAALNKYDEALEAARECIRLNANWPKVSIHLVTAAAVAAAAAVAAAAVAAGWYRAARALYGQQQYAAALKAFQWAQKQQQQQQQQEQQHQQGDSIAVWIERSKDKLEQQKRRMRCSTDYSRFQHLLQQENDEEVEAAAAAAAVGDVGGPSLEFAATTSEEQRRQIEALLTGAPGSSAAGSSSSSSLTKLLRFDPSGKDAETPRDFAAVFEQLAAAKAATKQQQQQQQQQQQQQQQQQQQQQLLEAQTGVALCKYIQA
;
A
#
# COMPACT_ATOMS: atom_id res chain seq x y z
N MET A 1 -20.54 40.57 -0.72
CA MET A 1 -20.29 39.16 -1.12
C MET A 1 -18.90 38.71 -0.67
N GLU A 2 -17.84 39.44 -1.01
CA GLU A 2 -16.49 39.24 -0.45
C GLU A 2 -16.46 39.35 1.10
N GLU A 3 -17.29 40.26 1.64
CA GLU A 3 -17.52 40.39 3.09
C GLU A 3 -18.10 39.11 3.74
N ALA A 4 -18.91 38.33 3.01
CA ALA A 4 -19.47 37.08 3.53
C ALA A 4 -18.41 35.97 3.59
N ALA A 5 -17.50 35.91 2.60
CA ALA A 5 -16.36 35.01 2.62
C ALA A 5 -15.37 35.38 3.75
N GLN A 6 -15.11 36.67 3.94
CA GLN A 6 -14.28 37.15 5.06
C GLN A 6 -14.93 36.87 6.42
N LYS A 7 -16.24 37.04 6.56
CA LYS A 7 -17.00 36.66 7.77
C LYS A 7 -16.97 35.15 8.03
N ALA A 8 -17.07 34.32 6.99
CA ALA A 8 -16.96 32.87 7.13
C ALA A 8 -15.54 32.44 7.59
N VAL A 9 -14.49 33.03 7.01
CA VAL A 9 -13.10 32.78 7.44
C VAL A 9 -12.87 33.26 8.88
N ALA A 10 -13.45 34.40 9.27
CA ALA A 10 -13.40 34.89 10.64
C ALA A 10 -14.14 33.96 11.63
N ALA A 11 -15.29 33.41 11.25
CA ALA A 11 -16.02 32.43 12.05
C ALA A 11 -15.24 31.12 12.22
N ILE A 12 -14.58 30.63 11.16
CA ILE A 12 -13.67 29.47 11.21
C ILE A 12 -12.48 29.76 12.14
N ARG A 13 -11.90 30.97 12.07
CA ARG A 13 -10.80 31.40 12.95
C ARG A 13 -11.24 31.43 14.43
N GLY A 14 -12.52 31.72 14.70
CA GLY A 14 -13.12 31.67 16.03
C GLY A 14 -13.53 30.28 16.51
N GLY A 15 -13.45 29.25 15.66
CA GLY A 15 -13.88 27.88 15.99
C GLY A 15 -15.40 27.66 15.92
N ASP A 16 -16.18 28.66 15.48
CA ASP A 16 -17.63 28.56 15.39
C ASP A 16 -18.04 27.97 14.03
N ALA A 17 -17.96 26.65 13.95
CA ALA A 17 -18.27 25.89 12.74
C ALA A 17 -19.74 26.02 12.31
N ALA A 18 -20.66 26.22 13.26
CA ALA A 18 -22.09 26.35 12.98
C ALA A 18 -22.40 27.70 12.31
N ALA A 19 -21.82 28.79 12.83
CA ALA A 19 -21.94 30.12 12.21
C ALA A 19 -21.31 30.14 10.80
N ALA A 20 -20.14 29.50 10.63
CA ALA A 20 -19.52 29.37 9.31
C ALA A 20 -20.41 28.58 8.32
N GLN A 21 -21.04 27.49 8.76
CA GLN A 21 -21.98 26.71 7.94
C GLN A 21 -23.23 27.51 7.56
N GLN A 22 -23.77 28.29 8.49
CA GLN A 22 -24.97 29.10 8.28
C GLN A 22 -24.73 30.26 7.31
N ILE A 23 -23.56 30.92 7.40
CA ILE A 23 -23.14 31.97 6.46
C ILE A 23 -22.87 31.39 5.07
N LEU A 24 -22.35 30.16 5.01
CA LEU A 24 -21.93 29.55 3.75
C LEU A 24 -23.06 28.95 2.93
N GLY A 25 -24.21 28.56 3.51
CA GLY A 25 -25.49 28.21 2.86
C GLY A 25 -25.49 27.04 1.84
N SER A 26 -24.49 27.00 0.97
CA SER A 26 -24.02 25.89 0.16
C SER A 26 -22.50 25.95 0.16
N LEU A 27 -21.85 25.13 0.98
CA LEU A 27 -20.39 25.08 1.14
C LEU A 27 -19.63 24.93 -0.20
N HIS A 28 -20.25 24.41 -1.26
CA HIS A 28 -19.63 24.23 -2.58
C HIS A 28 -19.58 25.47 -3.49
N SER A 29 -19.73 26.68 -2.96
CA SER A 29 -19.65 27.90 -3.78
C SER A 29 -18.22 28.12 -4.32
N PRO A 30 -18.02 28.35 -5.63
CA PRO A 30 -16.70 28.55 -6.24
C PRO A 30 -15.88 29.68 -5.61
N HIS A 31 -16.56 30.61 -4.92
CA HIS A 31 -15.93 31.71 -4.19
C HIS A 31 -15.15 31.24 -2.95
N VAL A 32 -15.62 30.18 -2.28
CA VAL A 32 -14.92 29.62 -1.11
C VAL A 32 -13.64 28.93 -1.56
N LEU A 33 -13.71 28.20 -2.67
CA LEU A 33 -12.53 27.60 -3.31
C LEU A 33 -11.52 28.68 -3.72
N HIS A 34 -11.99 29.78 -4.31
CA HIS A 34 -11.13 30.91 -4.65
C HIS A 34 -10.47 31.52 -3.39
N ALA A 35 -11.23 31.76 -2.31
CA ALA A 35 -10.68 32.28 -1.06
C ALA A 35 -9.62 31.33 -0.44
N LEU A 36 -9.85 30.02 -0.48
CA LEU A 36 -8.86 29.03 -0.01
C LEU A 36 -7.60 29.01 -0.89
N GLN A 37 -7.76 29.16 -2.21
CA GLN A 37 -6.63 29.29 -3.14
C GLN A 37 -5.83 30.57 -2.87
N THR A 38 -6.50 31.70 -2.62
CA THR A 38 -5.84 32.96 -2.22
C THR A 38 -5.07 32.77 -0.91
N THR A 39 -5.67 32.10 0.08
CA THR A 39 -5.02 31.80 1.36
C THR A 39 -3.77 30.93 1.17
N LYS A 40 -3.83 29.95 0.26
CA LYS A 40 -2.65 29.15 -0.14
C LYS A 40 -1.56 30.02 -0.78
N GLN A 41 -1.94 30.94 -1.67
CA GLN A 41 -0.99 31.84 -2.33
C GLN A 41 -0.30 32.77 -1.33
N LEU A 42 -1.04 33.35 -0.38
CA LEU A 42 -0.47 34.14 0.73
C LEU A 42 0.53 33.33 1.56
N GLY A 43 0.21 32.06 1.86
CA GLY A 43 1.15 31.15 2.51
C GLY A 43 2.43 30.93 1.69
N ASN A 44 2.32 30.78 0.36
CA ASN A 44 3.48 30.64 -0.52
C ASN A 44 4.34 31.91 -0.57
N GLU A 45 3.72 33.09 -0.56
CA GLU A 45 4.41 34.39 -0.51
C GLU A 45 5.17 34.56 0.81
N ALA A 46 4.51 34.28 1.94
CA ALA A 46 5.14 34.31 3.26
C ALA A 46 6.30 33.31 3.36
N PHE A 47 6.16 32.11 2.75
CA PHE A 47 7.23 31.12 2.67
C PHE A 47 8.44 31.63 1.89
N ARG A 48 8.22 32.24 0.72
CA ARG A 48 9.29 32.86 -0.09
C ARG A 48 9.98 34.01 0.63
N ALA A 49 9.25 34.75 1.46
CA ALA A 49 9.78 35.82 2.31
C ALA A 49 10.53 35.31 3.56
N GLY A 50 10.63 33.99 3.77
CA GLY A 50 11.28 33.39 4.94
C GLY A 50 10.47 33.49 6.24
N LYS A 51 9.22 33.94 6.18
CA LYS A 51 8.31 34.07 7.33
C LYS A 51 7.55 32.76 7.56
N TYR A 52 8.27 31.72 7.96
CA TYR A 52 7.71 30.36 8.05
C TYR A 52 6.55 30.20 9.04
N THR A 53 6.52 30.99 10.12
CA THR A 53 5.43 30.96 11.12
C THR A 53 4.12 31.52 10.55
N GLU A 54 4.19 32.61 9.79
CA GLU A 54 3.05 33.22 9.12
C GLU A 54 2.55 32.31 7.99
N ALA A 55 3.46 31.74 7.20
CA ALA A 55 3.15 30.75 6.18
C ALA A 55 2.39 29.54 6.75
N LEU A 56 2.82 29.01 7.90
CA LEU A 56 2.15 27.90 8.58
C LEU A 56 0.72 28.24 9.00
N ASN A 57 0.48 29.46 9.50
CA ASN A 57 -0.86 29.88 9.87
C ASN A 57 -1.79 29.89 8.66
N HIS A 58 -1.34 30.46 7.54
CA HIS A 58 -2.12 30.48 6.30
C HIS A 58 -2.38 29.07 5.74
N TYR A 59 -1.36 28.19 5.75
CA TYR A 59 -1.58 26.81 5.31
C TYR A 59 -2.52 26.04 6.23
N ARG A 60 -2.46 26.27 7.55
CA ARG A 60 -3.41 25.66 8.51
C ARG A 60 -4.84 26.15 8.29
N GLU A 61 -5.04 27.45 8.10
CA GLU A 61 -6.35 28.01 7.78
C GLU A 61 -6.90 27.40 6.48
N ALA A 62 -6.05 27.28 5.46
CA ALA A 62 -6.42 26.60 4.23
C ALA A 62 -6.77 25.13 4.49
N ILE A 63 -5.94 24.34 5.17
CA ILE A 63 -6.22 22.92 5.47
C ILE A 63 -7.53 22.74 6.23
N THR A 64 -7.80 23.60 7.22
CA THR A 64 -9.04 23.58 8.00
C THR A 64 -10.24 23.89 7.12
N GLY A 65 -10.17 24.97 6.34
CA GLY A 65 -11.22 25.34 5.40
C GLY A 65 -11.42 24.26 4.33
N TYR A 66 -10.33 23.61 3.89
CA TYR A 66 -10.43 22.44 3.06
C TYR A 66 -11.22 21.35 3.84
N ARG A 67 -10.72 20.86 4.97
CA ARG A 67 -11.38 19.78 5.74
C ARG A 67 -12.90 19.97 5.99
N TYR A 68 -13.40 21.19 6.12
CA TYR A 68 -14.83 21.49 6.23
C TYR A 68 -15.65 21.40 4.93
N LEU A 69 -15.06 21.60 3.75
CA LEU A 69 -15.76 21.42 2.46
C LEU A 69 -15.82 19.96 2.02
N GLN A 70 -15.31 19.01 2.83
CA GLN A 70 -15.25 17.60 2.46
C GLN A 70 -16.63 17.15 1.93
N PRO A 71 -16.73 16.75 0.65
CA PRO A 71 -17.99 16.34 0.07
C PRO A 71 -18.55 15.19 0.92
N ASN A 72 -19.80 15.38 1.32
CA ASN A 72 -20.44 14.64 2.39
C ASN A 72 -20.48 13.13 2.04
N GLN A 73 -19.53 12.34 2.55
CA GLN A 73 -19.44 10.89 2.28
C GLN A 73 -20.74 10.15 2.63
N GLN A 74 -21.55 10.68 3.54
CA GLN A 74 -22.81 10.08 3.99
C GLN A 74 -23.93 10.10 2.94
N GLN A 75 -23.88 10.95 1.91
CA GLN A 75 -24.89 10.94 0.84
C GLN A 75 -24.66 9.86 -0.23
N GLN A 76 -23.45 9.27 -0.31
CA GLN A 76 -23.14 8.22 -1.29
C GLN A 76 -23.78 6.85 -0.96
N GLN A 77 -24.16 6.58 0.29
CA GLN A 77 -24.76 5.28 0.66
C GLN A 77 -26.26 5.17 0.36
N GLN A 78 -27.01 6.28 0.28
CA GLN A 78 -28.46 6.22 0.03
C GLN A 78 -28.85 6.17 -1.47
N GLN A 79 -27.94 6.44 -2.41
CA GLN A 79 -28.26 6.46 -3.85
C GLN A 79 -28.23 5.08 -4.55
N GLN A 80 -27.90 3.99 -3.87
CA GLN A 80 -27.90 2.65 -4.48
C GLN A 80 -29.30 2.09 -4.81
N GLN A 81 -30.39 2.74 -4.37
CA GLN A 81 -31.75 2.20 -4.50
C GLN A 81 -32.55 2.62 -5.76
N GLN A 82 -32.06 3.49 -6.66
CA GLN A 82 -32.84 3.86 -7.86
C GLN A 82 -32.04 3.67 -9.17
N LYS A 83 -31.95 2.41 -9.60
CA LYS A 83 -31.23 1.95 -10.80
C LYS A 83 -31.80 2.42 -12.16
N GLN A 84 -32.82 3.28 -12.23
CA GLN A 84 -33.46 3.71 -13.49
C GLN A 84 -33.07 5.12 -14.00
N GLN A 85 -32.36 5.96 -13.23
CA GLN A 85 -31.77 7.24 -13.70
C GLN A 85 -30.26 7.13 -14.06
N LYS A 86 -29.79 5.92 -14.38
CA LYS A 86 -28.36 5.54 -14.44
C LYS A 86 -27.45 6.37 -15.36
N GLN A 87 -27.97 6.98 -16.43
CA GLN A 87 -27.12 7.63 -17.44
C GLN A 87 -26.77 9.08 -17.08
N GLN A 88 -27.73 9.86 -16.56
CA GLN A 88 -27.46 11.21 -16.02
C GLN A 88 -26.69 11.14 -14.68
N GLN A 89 -26.97 10.14 -13.84
CA GLN A 89 -26.21 9.94 -12.60
C GLN A 89 -24.74 9.56 -12.86
N GLN A 90 -24.43 8.80 -13.92
CA GLN A 90 -23.04 8.49 -14.26
C GLN A 90 -22.22 9.73 -14.60
N GLN A 91 -22.78 10.70 -15.34
CA GLN A 91 -22.09 11.96 -15.63
C GLN A 91 -21.85 12.80 -14.37
N GLN A 92 -22.85 12.94 -13.50
CA GLN A 92 -22.68 13.66 -12.22
C GLN A 92 -21.64 12.97 -11.33
N GLN A 93 -21.66 11.64 -11.27
CA GLN A 93 -20.72 10.87 -10.45
C GLN A 93 -19.28 11.01 -10.96
N GLN A 94 -19.06 11.08 -12.27
CA GLN A 94 -17.74 11.37 -12.84
C GLN A 94 -17.25 12.77 -12.52
N GLN A 95 -18.11 13.80 -12.61
CA GLN A 95 -17.74 15.17 -12.21
C GLN A 95 -17.40 15.25 -10.72
N GLN A 96 -18.17 14.56 -9.87
CA GLN A 96 -17.91 14.53 -8.44
C GLN A 96 -16.62 13.80 -8.09
N GLN A 97 -16.30 12.69 -8.77
CA GLN A 97 -15.01 12.00 -8.63
C GLN A 97 -13.83 12.87 -9.08
N GLN A 98 -14.01 13.69 -10.13
CA GLN A 98 -12.98 14.64 -10.56
C GLN A 98 -12.75 15.73 -9.50
N GLN A 99 -13.82 16.28 -8.94
CA GLN A 99 -13.73 17.27 -7.86
C GLN A 99 -13.09 16.66 -6.61
N ASP A 100 -13.45 15.44 -6.21
CA ASP A 100 -12.83 14.71 -5.10
C ASP A 100 -11.33 14.47 -5.31
N LYS A 101 -10.94 14.21 -6.55
CA LYS A 101 -9.53 14.00 -6.90
C LYS A 101 -8.76 15.32 -6.79
N GLU A 102 -9.25 16.39 -7.42
CA GLU A 102 -8.64 17.72 -7.36
C GLU A 102 -8.55 18.23 -5.92
N TRP A 103 -9.61 18.00 -5.15
CA TRP A 103 -9.67 18.27 -3.73
C TRP A 103 -8.53 17.63 -2.94
N ARG A 104 -8.34 16.31 -3.10
CA ARG A 104 -7.28 15.56 -2.43
C ARG A 104 -5.89 16.04 -2.85
N GLU A 105 -5.71 16.38 -4.12
CA GLU A 105 -4.45 16.91 -4.64
C GLU A 105 -4.10 18.28 -4.02
N GLN A 106 -5.07 19.19 -3.87
CA GLN A 106 -4.84 20.49 -3.21
C GLN A 106 -4.49 20.32 -1.73
N LEU A 107 -5.23 19.46 -1.02
CA LEU A 107 -4.98 19.18 0.39
C LEU A 107 -3.60 18.53 0.58
N GLN A 108 -3.22 17.63 -0.32
CA GLN A 108 -1.90 16.99 -0.31
C GLN A 108 -0.76 18.01 -0.49
N GLN A 109 -0.91 18.97 -1.41
CA GLN A 109 0.08 20.04 -1.60
C GLN A 109 0.25 20.90 -0.34
N LEU A 110 -0.84 21.24 0.34
CA LEU A 110 -0.81 22.02 1.57
C LEU A 110 -0.06 21.33 2.71
N HIS A 111 -0.30 20.03 2.91
CA HIS A 111 0.44 19.24 3.90
C HIS A 111 1.94 19.15 3.56
N SER A 112 2.30 19.06 2.28
CA SER A 112 3.70 19.05 1.83
C SER A 112 4.39 20.39 2.08
N ASN A 113 3.67 21.50 1.90
CA ASN A 113 4.20 22.82 2.20
C ASN A 113 4.36 23.03 3.71
N CYS A 114 3.42 22.50 4.52
CA CYS A 114 3.54 22.53 5.97
C CYS A 114 4.76 21.75 6.47
N SER A 115 5.01 20.55 5.94
CA SER A 115 6.17 19.74 6.35
C SER A 115 7.49 20.46 6.04
N ALA A 116 7.58 21.13 4.89
CA ALA A 116 8.73 21.97 4.54
C ALA A 116 8.92 23.15 5.52
N CYS A 117 7.83 23.83 5.92
CA CYS A 117 7.91 24.92 6.90
C CYS A 117 8.35 24.42 8.28
N PHE A 118 7.83 23.29 8.74
CA PHE A 118 8.22 22.70 10.02
C PHE A 118 9.69 22.27 10.02
N ALA A 119 10.16 21.68 8.92
CA ALA A 119 11.57 21.36 8.75
C ALA A 119 12.48 22.61 8.82
N ALA A 120 12.07 23.72 8.17
CA ALA A 120 12.80 24.99 8.24
C ALA A 120 12.83 25.62 9.65
N LEU A 121 11.84 25.29 10.50
CA LEU A 121 11.75 25.73 11.89
C LEU A 121 12.40 24.75 12.88
N ASN A 122 13.08 23.71 12.41
CA ASN A 122 13.66 22.62 13.22
C ASN A 122 12.63 21.86 14.09
N LYS A 123 11.36 21.86 13.67
CA LYS A 123 10.25 21.15 14.31
C LYS A 123 10.00 19.82 13.59
N TYR A 124 10.92 18.88 13.76
CA TYR A 124 10.97 17.67 12.95
C TYR A 124 9.81 16.69 13.24
N ASP A 125 9.31 16.66 14.47
CA ASP A 125 8.18 15.80 14.85
C ASP A 125 6.89 16.22 14.14
N GLU A 126 6.59 17.52 14.15
CA GLU A 126 5.43 18.05 13.42
C GLU A 126 5.61 17.97 11.90
N ALA A 127 6.85 18.07 11.40
CA ALA A 127 7.15 17.84 9.99
C ALA A 127 6.85 16.40 9.56
N LEU A 128 7.17 15.42 10.41
CA LEU A 128 6.87 14.00 10.18
C LEU A 128 5.38 13.74 10.17
N GLU A 129 4.62 14.32 11.09
CA GLU A 129 3.17 14.14 11.13
C GLU A 129 2.48 14.77 9.90
N ALA A 130 2.92 15.96 9.49
CA ALA A 130 2.45 16.57 8.24
C ALA A 130 2.80 15.71 7.00
N ALA A 131 3.97 15.07 6.98
CA ALA A 131 4.35 14.14 5.92
C ALA A 131 3.49 12.85 5.94
N ARG A 132 3.14 12.31 7.12
CA ARG A 132 2.24 11.16 7.25
C ARG A 132 0.84 11.45 6.72
N GLU A 133 0.32 12.65 6.97
CA GLU A 133 -0.95 13.11 6.38
C GLU A 133 -0.89 13.15 4.85
N CYS A 134 0.22 13.62 4.25
CA CYS A 134 0.41 13.54 2.79
C CYS A 134 0.33 12.10 2.26
N ILE A 135 0.90 11.12 2.98
CA ILE A 135 0.86 9.70 2.59
C ILE A 135 -0.55 9.15 2.69
N ARG A 136 -1.28 9.50 3.77
CA ARG A 136 -2.67 9.07 3.97
C ARG A 136 -3.60 9.55 2.85
N LEU A 137 -3.35 10.75 2.30
CA LEU A 137 -4.16 11.31 1.21
C LEU A 137 -3.88 10.64 -0.14
N ASN A 138 -2.62 10.37 -0.46
CA ASN A 138 -2.24 9.65 -1.68
C ASN A 138 -0.90 8.93 -1.49
N ALA A 139 -0.98 7.61 -1.32
CA ALA A 139 0.15 6.73 -1.08
C ALA A 139 1.13 6.60 -2.26
N ASN A 140 0.72 7.00 -3.46
CA ASN A 140 1.50 6.80 -4.69
C ASN A 140 2.33 8.03 -5.10
N TRP A 141 2.40 9.09 -4.26
CA TRP A 141 3.11 10.32 -4.63
C TRP A 141 4.60 10.26 -4.24
N PRO A 142 5.55 10.21 -5.21
CA PRO A 142 6.96 9.92 -4.93
C PRO A 142 7.68 11.00 -4.11
N LYS A 143 7.24 12.27 -4.22
CA LYS A 143 7.83 13.40 -3.46
C LYS A 143 7.66 13.25 -1.95
N VAL A 144 6.59 12.59 -1.49
CA VAL A 144 6.32 12.44 -0.05
C VAL A 144 7.32 11.51 0.61
N SER A 145 7.70 10.42 -0.07
CA SER A 145 8.72 9.48 0.41
C SER A 145 10.05 10.19 0.65
N ILE A 146 10.42 11.14 -0.21
CA ILE A 146 11.63 11.94 -0.05
C ILE A 146 11.54 12.82 1.20
N HIS A 147 10.43 13.53 1.40
CA HIS A 147 10.23 14.38 2.58
C HIS A 147 10.19 13.58 3.88
N LEU A 148 9.56 12.41 3.89
CA LEU A 148 9.53 11.50 5.05
C LEU A 148 10.94 11.00 5.40
N VAL A 149 11.68 10.50 4.40
CA VAL A 149 13.06 10.02 4.59
C VAL A 149 13.97 11.15 5.04
N THR A 150 13.79 12.35 4.48
CA THR A 150 14.60 13.53 4.85
C THR A 150 14.31 13.97 6.28
N ALA A 151 13.03 14.09 6.66
CA ALA A 151 12.65 14.47 8.01
C ALA A 151 13.10 13.42 9.05
N ALA A 152 12.97 12.13 8.75
CA ALA A 152 13.42 11.05 9.60
C ALA A 152 14.96 11.01 9.74
N ALA A 153 15.69 11.22 8.63
CA ALA A 153 17.16 11.25 8.65
C ALA A 153 17.71 12.44 9.44
N VAL A 154 17.08 13.62 9.32
CA VAL A 154 17.50 14.82 10.06
C VAL A 154 17.16 14.69 11.56
N ALA A 155 16.00 14.12 11.90
CA ALA A 155 15.65 13.81 13.29
C ALA A 155 16.62 12.80 13.92
N ALA A 156 16.98 11.75 13.18
CA ALA A 156 17.98 10.77 13.62
C ALA A 156 19.37 11.40 13.79
N ALA A 157 19.79 12.26 12.86
CA ALA A 157 21.06 12.98 12.97
C ALA A 157 21.10 13.93 14.18
N ALA A 158 19.99 14.62 14.48
CA ALA A 158 19.87 15.47 15.67
C ALA A 158 19.96 14.65 16.97
N ALA A 159 19.34 13.46 17.02
CA ALA A 159 19.44 12.56 18.16
C ALA A 159 20.87 12.03 18.38
N VAL A 160 21.57 11.68 17.29
CA VAL A 160 22.98 11.24 17.33
C VAL A 160 23.90 12.39 17.78
N ALA A 161 23.68 13.61 17.31
CA ALA A 161 24.43 14.78 17.74
C ALA A 161 24.24 15.07 19.24
N ALA A 162 23.02 14.96 19.76
CA ALA A 162 22.74 15.10 21.18
C ALA A 162 23.45 14.02 22.03
N ALA A 163 23.44 12.76 21.57
CA ALA A 163 24.17 11.66 22.22
C ALA A 163 25.69 11.87 22.19
N ALA A 164 26.24 12.41 21.10
CA ALA A 164 27.66 12.74 20.98
C ALA A 164 28.09 13.86 21.95
N VAL A 165 27.22 14.87 22.17
CA VAL A 165 27.47 15.93 23.16
C VAL A 165 27.53 15.35 24.58
N ALA A 166 26.59 14.46 24.95
CA ALA A 166 26.60 13.79 26.25
C ALA A 166 27.87 12.95 26.47
N ALA A 167 28.30 12.21 25.44
CA ALA A 167 29.56 11.46 25.47
C ALA A 167 30.79 12.37 25.59
N GLY A 168 30.75 13.56 24.97
CA GLY A 168 31.79 14.59 25.08
C GLY A 168 31.98 15.09 26.51
N TRP A 169 30.89 15.37 27.23
CA TRP A 169 30.94 15.80 28.63
C TRP A 169 31.53 14.73 29.56
N TYR A 170 31.22 13.45 29.33
CA TYR A 170 31.84 12.34 30.07
C TYR A 170 33.35 12.23 29.85
N ARG A 171 33.82 12.42 28.61
CA ARG A 171 35.26 12.41 28.29
C ARG A 171 35.97 13.60 28.92
N ALA A 172 35.37 14.79 28.86
CA ALA A 172 35.89 16.00 29.50
C ALA A 172 35.96 15.85 31.03
N ALA A 173 34.92 15.30 31.66
CA ALA A 173 34.90 15.02 33.10
C ALA A 173 36.02 14.05 33.52
N ARG A 174 36.26 12.99 32.74
CA ARG A 174 37.31 12.00 32.99
C ARG A 174 38.73 12.60 32.84
N ALA A 175 38.92 13.52 31.89
CA ALA A 175 40.17 14.24 31.71
C ALA A 175 40.45 15.20 32.89
N LEU A 176 39.45 15.97 33.33
CA LEU A 176 39.55 16.87 34.49
C LEU A 176 39.82 16.12 35.80
N TYR A 177 39.26 14.92 35.94
CA TYR A 177 39.54 14.05 37.07
C TYR A 177 41.01 13.60 37.10
N GLY A 178 41.59 13.25 35.94
CA GLY A 178 43.02 12.94 35.82
C GLY A 178 43.94 14.12 36.15
N GLN A 179 43.47 15.35 35.91
CA GLN A 179 44.16 16.59 36.31
C GLN A 179 43.91 17.01 37.76
N GLN A 180 43.24 16.16 38.57
CA GLN A 180 42.88 16.44 39.97
C GLN A 180 41.97 17.67 40.17
N GLN A 181 41.31 18.15 39.11
CA GLN A 181 40.34 19.25 39.20
C GLN A 181 38.94 18.73 39.55
N TYR A 182 38.80 18.19 40.77
CA TYR A 182 37.62 17.44 41.19
C TYR A 182 36.32 18.27 41.18
N ALA A 183 36.38 19.56 41.52
CA ALA A 183 35.21 20.43 41.52
C ALA A 183 34.65 20.67 40.10
N ALA A 184 35.54 20.80 39.10
CA ALA A 184 35.15 20.96 37.71
C ALA A 184 34.66 19.62 37.11
N ALA A 185 35.34 18.52 37.43
CA ALA A 185 34.93 17.17 37.04
C ALA A 185 33.52 16.82 37.58
N LEU A 186 33.22 17.16 38.83
CA LEU A 186 31.91 16.93 39.45
C LEU A 186 30.79 17.68 38.72
N LYS A 187 31.00 18.96 38.38
CA LYS A 187 30.01 19.75 37.61
C LYS A 187 29.76 19.15 36.23
N ALA A 188 30.82 18.70 35.55
CA ALA A 188 30.71 18.05 34.24
C ALA A 188 29.95 16.71 34.31
N PHE A 189 30.19 15.90 35.35
CA PHE A 189 29.42 14.67 35.59
C PHE A 189 27.95 14.94 35.93
N GLN A 190 27.67 15.95 36.76
CA GLN A 190 26.29 16.35 37.09
C GLN A 190 25.53 16.81 35.85
N TRP A 191 26.19 17.57 34.96
CA TRP A 191 25.58 18.02 33.72
C TRP A 191 25.29 16.86 32.76
N ALA A 192 26.24 15.93 32.61
CA ALA A 192 26.06 14.74 31.80
C ALA A 192 24.93 13.83 32.35
N GLN A 193 24.85 13.67 33.68
CA GLN A 193 23.79 12.91 34.34
C GLN A 193 22.41 13.57 34.14
N LYS A 194 22.32 14.90 34.27
CA LYS A 194 21.07 15.63 34.05
C LYS A 194 20.58 15.50 32.60
N GLN A 195 21.49 15.56 31.64
CA GLN A 195 21.19 15.32 30.22
C GLN A 195 20.67 13.90 29.98
N GLN A 196 21.31 12.89 30.59
CA GLN A 196 20.87 11.49 30.48
C GLN A 196 19.46 11.26 31.07
N GLN A 197 19.15 11.87 32.21
CA GLN A 197 17.80 11.81 32.80
C GLN A 197 16.75 12.49 31.91
N GLN A 198 17.11 13.59 31.25
CA GLN A 198 16.21 14.31 30.35
C GLN A 198 15.93 13.49 29.07
N GLN A 199 16.92 12.78 28.55
CA GLN A 199 16.75 11.83 27.44
C GLN A 199 15.84 10.66 27.83
N GLN A 200 16.00 10.08 29.04
CA GLN A 200 15.12 9.01 29.52
C GLN A 200 13.67 9.47 29.70
N GLN A 201 13.43 10.72 30.11
CA GLN A 201 12.08 11.27 30.17
C GLN A 201 11.44 11.44 28.79
N GLN A 202 12.22 11.83 27.77
CA GLN A 202 11.73 11.92 26.38
C GLN A 202 11.46 10.53 25.78
N GLU A 203 12.30 9.53 26.08
CA GLU A 203 12.07 8.14 25.67
C GLU A 203 10.86 7.52 26.39
N GLN A 204 10.62 7.83 27.66
CA GLN A 204 9.41 7.38 28.38
C GLN A 204 8.14 8.03 27.84
N GLN A 205 8.19 9.29 27.40
CA GLN A 205 7.07 9.93 26.70
C GLN A 205 6.83 9.31 25.32
N HIS A 206 7.88 8.91 24.60
CA HIS A 206 7.73 8.16 23.34
C HIS A 206 7.24 6.72 23.55
N GLN A 207 7.59 6.06 24.66
CA GLN A 207 7.09 4.72 24.99
C GLN A 207 5.62 4.72 25.47
N GLN A 208 5.07 5.86 25.88
CA GLN A 208 3.63 6.01 26.11
C GLN A 208 2.82 6.30 24.83
N GLY A 209 3.47 6.78 23.75
CA GLY A 209 2.79 7.15 22.50
C GLY A 209 2.46 5.97 21.57
N ASP A 210 3.24 4.89 21.61
CA ASP A 210 2.99 3.67 20.84
C ASP A 210 3.43 2.47 21.67
N SER A 211 2.61 2.10 22.66
CA SER A 211 2.92 1.01 23.57
C SER A 211 3.21 -0.27 22.78
N ILE A 212 4.45 -0.73 22.88
CA ILE A 212 4.92 -2.05 22.41
C ILE A 212 3.96 -3.18 22.85
N ALA A 213 3.23 -3.00 23.96
CA ALA A 213 2.19 -3.93 24.38
C ALA A 213 1.05 -4.06 23.35
N VAL A 214 0.61 -2.96 22.73
CA VAL A 214 -0.43 -2.97 21.67
C VAL A 214 0.05 -3.75 20.45
N TRP A 215 1.32 -3.61 20.06
CA TRP A 215 1.91 -4.37 18.95
C TRP A 215 2.16 -5.84 19.28
N ILE A 216 2.54 -6.15 20.53
CA ILE A 216 2.64 -7.54 21.02
C ILE A 216 1.26 -8.20 21.02
N GLU A 217 0.22 -7.49 21.46
CA GLU A 217 -1.15 -7.99 21.51
C GLU A 217 -1.74 -8.18 20.11
N ARG A 218 -1.51 -7.22 19.20
CA ARG A 218 -1.91 -7.34 17.79
C ARG A 218 -1.19 -8.48 17.06
N SER A 219 0.06 -8.76 17.43
CA SER A 219 0.84 -9.89 16.92
C SER A 219 0.31 -11.24 17.44
N LYS A 220 -0.10 -11.30 18.72
CA LYS A 220 -0.75 -12.49 19.30
C LYS A 220 -2.07 -12.82 18.61
N ASP A 221 -2.90 -11.81 18.34
CA ASP A 221 -4.16 -11.98 17.60
C ASP A 221 -3.94 -12.52 16.18
N LYS A 222 -2.90 -12.05 15.48
CA LYS A 222 -2.57 -12.55 14.15
C LYS A 222 -2.10 -14.01 14.18
N LEU A 223 -1.32 -14.39 15.20
CA LEU A 223 -0.90 -15.77 15.40
C LEU A 223 -2.09 -16.68 15.75
N GLU A 224 -3.01 -16.22 16.59
CA GLU A 224 -4.28 -16.92 16.86
C GLU A 224 -5.12 -17.09 15.60
N GLN A 225 -5.26 -16.04 14.80
CA GLN A 225 -6.00 -16.08 13.53
C GLN A 225 -5.38 -17.09 12.56
N GLN A 226 -4.05 -17.16 12.50
CA GLN A 226 -3.33 -18.15 11.71
C GLN A 226 -3.56 -19.57 12.25
N LYS A 227 -3.49 -19.79 13.58
CA LYS A 227 -3.80 -21.08 14.20
C LYS A 227 -5.25 -21.51 13.93
N ARG A 228 -6.21 -20.59 13.94
CA ARG A 228 -7.61 -20.87 13.58
C ARG A 228 -7.74 -21.26 12.11
N ARG A 229 -7.07 -20.55 11.19
CA ARG A 229 -7.03 -20.94 9.77
C ARG A 229 -6.42 -22.32 9.56
N MET A 230 -5.33 -22.63 10.27
CA MET A 230 -4.70 -23.95 10.24
C MET A 230 -5.62 -25.02 10.84
N ARG A 231 -6.33 -24.76 11.94
CA ARG A 231 -7.32 -25.69 12.48
C ARG A 231 -8.48 -25.93 11.50
N CYS A 232 -8.99 -24.89 10.85
CA CYS A 232 -10.02 -25.01 9.81
C CYS A 232 -9.53 -25.75 8.56
N SER A 233 -8.22 -25.77 8.27
CA SER A 233 -7.66 -26.55 7.16
C SER A 233 -7.30 -27.98 7.52
N THR A 234 -7.21 -28.32 8.82
CA THR A 234 -6.79 -29.66 9.26
C THR A 234 -7.97 -30.53 9.71
N ASP A 235 -9.18 -29.97 9.83
CA ASP A 235 -10.39 -30.74 10.13
C ASP A 235 -10.99 -31.44 8.89
N TYR A 236 -10.10 -31.98 8.03
CA TYR A 236 -10.46 -32.97 7.02
C TYR A 236 -10.68 -34.35 7.65
N SER A 237 -10.32 -34.56 8.92
CA SER A 237 -10.61 -35.79 9.66
C SER A 237 -12.11 -36.05 9.82
N ARG A 238 -12.96 -35.01 9.80
CA ARG A 238 -14.42 -35.18 9.75
C ARG A 238 -14.94 -35.70 8.40
N PHE A 239 -14.18 -35.50 7.32
CA PHE A 239 -14.45 -36.05 5.98
C PHE A 239 -13.74 -37.40 5.74
N GLN A 240 -12.73 -37.75 6.53
CA GLN A 240 -12.08 -39.07 6.45
C GLN A 240 -13.05 -40.22 6.73
N HIS A 241 -13.99 -40.05 7.67
CA HIS A 241 -15.02 -41.09 7.92
C HIS A 241 -15.98 -41.29 6.74
N LEU A 242 -16.26 -40.24 5.95
CA LEU A 242 -17.10 -40.35 4.76
C LEU A 242 -16.36 -41.07 3.62
N LEU A 243 -15.06 -40.79 3.45
CA LEU A 243 -14.21 -41.49 2.49
C LEU A 243 -13.90 -42.94 2.87
N GLN A 244 -13.94 -43.28 4.17
CA GLN A 244 -13.80 -44.66 4.64
C GLN A 244 -15.11 -45.44 4.41
N GLN A 245 -16.28 -44.80 4.64
CA GLN A 245 -17.59 -45.42 4.36
C GLN A 245 -17.82 -45.69 2.87
N GLU A 246 -17.43 -44.78 1.98
CA GLU A 246 -17.54 -45.01 0.53
C GLU A 246 -16.60 -46.14 0.05
N ASN A 247 -15.40 -46.26 0.64
CA ASN A 247 -14.48 -47.35 0.29
C ASN A 247 -14.91 -48.72 0.86
N ASP A 248 -15.49 -48.77 2.06
CA ASP A 248 -15.94 -50.04 2.64
C ASP A 248 -17.22 -50.56 1.94
N GLU A 249 -18.12 -49.69 1.46
CA GLU A 249 -19.27 -50.09 0.62
C GLU A 249 -18.87 -50.50 -0.81
N GLU A 250 -17.86 -49.85 -1.42
CA GLU A 250 -17.38 -50.26 -2.76
C GLU A 250 -16.48 -51.51 -2.73
N VAL A 251 -15.69 -51.74 -1.67
CA VAL A 251 -14.83 -52.93 -1.57
C VAL A 251 -15.64 -54.19 -1.25
N GLU A 252 -16.75 -54.10 -0.51
CA GLU A 252 -17.64 -55.25 -0.31
C GLU A 252 -18.51 -55.55 -1.55
N ALA A 253 -18.84 -54.54 -2.37
CA ALA A 253 -19.53 -54.74 -3.65
C ALA A 253 -18.61 -55.28 -4.76
N ALA A 254 -17.33 -54.92 -4.76
CA ALA A 254 -16.35 -55.38 -5.76
C ALA A 254 -15.80 -56.79 -5.48
N ALA A 255 -15.76 -57.22 -4.21
CA ALA A 255 -15.29 -58.58 -3.85
C ALA A 255 -16.23 -59.71 -4.29
N ALA A 256 -17.50 -59.41 -4.65
CA ALA A 256 -18.44 -60.39 -5.17
C ALA A 256 -18.39 -60.59 -6.70
N ALA A 257 -17.66 -59.74 -7.45
CA ALA A 257 -17.69 -59.74 -8.92
C ALA A 257 -16.40 -60.24 -9.60
N ALA A 258 -15.41 -60.74 -8.86
CA ALA A 258 -14.14 -61.20 -9.43
C ALA A 258 -13.68 -62.55 -8.87
N ALA A 259 -14.57 -63.54 -8.91
CA ALA A 259 -14.15 -64.89 -9.23
C ALA A 259 -14.52 -65.14 -10.70
N VAL A 260 -13.52 -65.50 -11.51
CA VAL A 260 -13.58 -65.86 -12.95
C VAL A 260 -13.30 -64.70 -13.92
N GLY A 261 -12.08 -64.68 -14.49
CA GLY A 261 -11.82 -64.03 -15.77
C GLY A 261 -10.43 -63.44 -15.94
N ASP A 262 -9.52 -64.24 -16.49
CA ASP A 262 -8.30 -63.79 -17.18
C ASP A 262 -8.68 -62.77 -18.28
N VAL A 263 -8.27 -61.51 -18.13
CA VAL A 263 -8.47 -60.46 -19.13
C VAL A 263 -7.18 -59.66 -19.26
N GLY A 264 -6.51 -59.84 -20.40
CA GLY A 264 -5.36 -59.05 -20.81
C GLY A 264 -5.70 -57.56 -20.82
N GLY A 265 -4.79 -56.77 -20.23
CA GLY A 265 -4.89 -55.32 -20.25
C GLY A 265 -4.87 -54.76 -21.69
N PRO A 266 -5.51 -53.61 -21.94
CA PRO A 266 -5.58 -53.02 -23.26
C PRO A 266 -4.18 -52.69 -23.79
N SER A 267 -3.79 -53.34 -24.88
CA SER A 267 -2.58 -53.02 -25.62
C SER A 267 -2.75 -51.62 -26.24
N LEU A 268 -1.86 -50.69 -25.90
CA LEU A 268 -1.83 -49.34 -26.45
C LEU A 268 -1.43 -49.41 -27.94
N GLU A 269 -2.41 -49.40 -28.85
CA GLU A 269 -2.16 -49.29 -30.28
C GLU A 269 -1.70 -47.86 -30.64
N PHE A 270 -0.41 -47.70 -30.92
CA PHE A 270 0.14 -46.48 -31.50
C PHE A 270 -0.09 -46.46 -33.02
N ALA A 271 -0.43 -45.29 -33.58
CA ALA A 271 -0.61 -45.12 -35.02
C ALA A 271 0.63 -45.59 -35.82
N ALA A 272 0.42 -46.15 -37.02
CA ALA A 272 1.46 -46.76 -37.85
C ALA A 272 2.57 -45.79 -38.31
N THR A 273 2.36 -44.48 -38.13
CA THR A 273 3.30 -43.42 -38.48
C THR A 273 4.24 -43.02 -37.33
N THR A 274 4.06 -43.60 -36.14
CA THR A 274 4.84 -43.23 -34.95
C THR A 274 6.20 -43.90 -34.98
N SER A 275 7.29 -43.12 -34.92
CA SER A 275 8.65 -43.68 -34.91
C SER A 275 8.91 -44.46 -33.61
N GLU A 276 9.75 -45.50 -33.68
CA GLU A 276 10.07 -46.37 -32.55
C GLU A 276 10.69 -45.58 -31.37
N GLU A 277 11.45 -44.52 -31.67
CA GLU A 277 12.05 -43.60 -30.71
C GLU A 277 10.99 -42.87 -29.87
N GLN A 278 9.91 -42.38 -30.51
CA GLN A 278 8.82 -41.71 -29.81
C GLN A 278 8.01 -42.67 -28.95
N ARG A 279 7.85 -43.93 -29.39
CA ARG A 279 7.19 -44.96 -28.58
C ARG A 279 7.96 -45.22 -27.28
N ARG A 280 9.30 -45.35 -27.37
CA ARG A 280 10.14 -45.55 -26.18
C ARG A 280 10.14 -44.35 -25.23
N GLN A 281 10.05 -43.11 -25.75
CA GLN A 281 9.94 -41.92 -24.90
C GLN A 281 8.60 -41.83 -24.15
N ILE A 282 7.49 -42.18 -24.81
CA ILE A 282 6.16 -42.18 -24.18
C ILE A 282 6.08 -43.29 -23.13
N GLU A 283 6.64 -44.47 -23.43
CA GLU A 283 6.67 -45.59 -22.49
C GLU A 283 7.54 -45.29 -21.26
N ALA A 284 8.69 -44.62 -21.44
CA ALA A 284 9.56 -44.18 -20.34
C ALA A 284 8.90 -43.12 -19.44
N LEU A 285 8.09 -42.20 -20.02
CA LEU A 285 7.33 -41.21 -19.26
C LEU A 285 6.20 -41.83 -18.43
N LEU A 286 5.53 -42.86 -18.96
CA LEU A 286 4.40 -43.50 -18.28
C LEU A 286 4.84 -44.50 -17.21
N THR A 287 6.00 -45.14 -17.37
CA THR A 287 6.51 -46.16 -16.44
C THR A 287 7.49 -45.62 -15.39
N GLY A 288 7.99 -44.39 -15.56
CA GLY A 288 8.83 -43.71 -14.56
C GLY A 288 10.22 -44.32 -14.36
N ALA A 289 10.70 -45.16 -15.28
CA ALA A 289 12.03 -45.78 -15.17
C ALA A 289 13.14 -44.81 -15.66
N PRO A 290 14.13 -44.45 -14.83
CA PRO A 290 15.22 -43.56 -15.24
C PRO A 290 16.17 -44.28 -16.20
N GLY A 291 16.29 -43.76 -17.43
CA GLY A 291 17.19 -44.28 -18.46
C GLY A 291 18.66 -44.17 -18.08
N SER A 292 19.31 -45.33 -17.91
CA SER A 292 20.76 -45.47 -17.68
C SER A 292 21.56 -45.10 -18.94
N SER A 293 22.23 -43.96 -18.93
CA SER A 293 23.26 -43.60 -19.93
C SER A 293 24.64 -43.56 -19.26
N ALA A 294 25.57 -44.32 -19.82
CA ALA A 294 26.88 -44.63 -19.26
C ALA A 294 28.00 -43.62 -19.65
N ALA A 295 28.91 -43.43 -18.69
CA ALA A 295 30.37 -43.27 -18.78
C ALA A 295 31.03 -42.08 -19.55
N GLY A 296 32.02 -41.46 -18.88
CA GLY A 296 33.03 -40.59 -19.50
C GLY A 296 33.99 -39.92 -18.51
N SER A 297 35.17 -40.51 -18.27
CA SER A 297 36.27 -40.04 -17.38
C SER A 297 37.03 -38.83 -17.94
N SER A 298 37.69 -37.94 -17.17
CA SER A 298 39.11 -37.99 -16.71
C SER A 298 39.56 -36.52 -16.47
N SER A 299 40.08 -36.11 -15.29
CA SER A 299 41.47 -36.13 -14.75
C SER A 299 42.31 -34.85 -15.01
N SER A 300 43.11 -34.45 -14.00
CA SER A 300 44.25 -33.46 -14.01
C SER A 300 43.90 -31.96 -14.04
N SER A 301 44.55 -31.00 -13.35
CA SER A 301 45.57 -30.94 -12.29
C SER A 301 45.66 -29.48 -11.75
N SER A 302 46.16 -29.38 -10.51
CA SER A 302 47.05 -28.33 -9.96
C SER A 302 46.70 -26.82 -9.92
N LEU A 303 46.91 -26.30 -8.69
CA LEU A 303 47.40 -24.94 -8.34
C LEU A 303 46.45 -23.73 -8.40
N THR A 304 45.41 -23.72 -7.55
CA THR A 304 44.72 -22.48 -7.12
C THR A 304 44.22 -22.56 -5.66
N LYS A 305 45.04 -23.11 -4.76
CA LYS A 305 44.67 -23.40 -3.36
C LYS A 305 44.81 -22.22 -2.37
N LEU A 306 44.85 -20.99 -2.84
CA LEU A 306 44.68 -19.80 -2.00
C LEU A 306 43.54 -18.96 -2.60
N LEU A 307 42.48 -18.75 -1.82
CA LEU A 307 41.26 -18.00 -2.14
C LEU A 307 40.15 -18.77 -2.88
N ARG A 308 39.68 -19.89 -2.31
CA ARG A 308 38.36 -20.43 -2.65
C ARG A 308 37.49 -20.55 -1.41
N PHE A 309 36.46 -19.72 -1.36
CA PHE A 309 35.35 -19.79 -0.42
C PHE A 309 34.66 -21.14 -0.62
N ASP A 310 34.45 -21.87 0.46
CA ASP A 310 33.81 -23.19 0.49
C ASP A 310 32.30 -22.99 0.73
N PRO A 311 31.41 -23.11 -0.27
CA PRO A 311 29.97 -22.93 -0.06
C PRO A 311 29.30 -24.22 0.46
N SER A 312 30.09 -25.22 0.87
CA SER A 312 29.56 -26.52 1.35
C SER A 312 29.24 -26.57 2.84
N GLY A 313 29.27 -25.42 3.53
CA GLY A 313 28.66 -25.26 4.85
C GLY A 313 27.14 -25.42 4.77
N LYS A 314 26.69 -26.67 4.86
CA LYS A 314 25.33 -27.04 5.24
C LYS A 314 25.00 -26.30 6.53
N ASP A 315 24.06 -25.36 6.43
CA ASP A 315 23.29 -24.66 7.50
C ASP A 315 23.00 -23.19 7.18
N ALA A 316 23.36 -22.70 5.99
CA ALA A 316 22.76 -21.48 5.45
C ALA A 316 21.54 -21.82 4.58
N GLU A 317 20.34 -21.58 5.11
CA GLU A 317 19.11 -21.46 4.32
C GLU A 317 19.30 -20.34 3.29
N THR A 318 19.86 -20.71 2.14
CA THR A 318 19.75 -19.90 0.93
C THR A 318 18.27 -19.90 0.54
N PRO A 319 17.65 -18.72 0.36
CA PRO A 319 16.27 -18.64 -0.09
C PRO A 319 16.17 -19.37 -1.42
N ARG A 320 15.56 -20.55 -1.38
CA ARG A 320 15.14 -21.23 -2.60
C ARG A 320 14.28 -20.25 -3.38
N ASP A 321 14.61 -20.17 -4.66
CA ASP A 321 13.72 -19.80 -5.75
C ASP A 321 13.57 -18.32 -6.13
N PHE A 322 14.69 -17.65 -6.39
CA PHE A 322 14.69 -16.42 -7.21
C PHE A 322 14.06 -16.64 -8.60
N ALA A 323 14.10 -17.87 -9.13
CA ALA A 323 13.47 -18.22 -10.41
C ALA A 323 11.93 -18.18 -10.29
N ALA A 324 11.35 -18.77 -9.24
CA ALA A 324 9.90 -18.69 -8.99
C ALA A 324 9.40 -17.25 -8.80
N VAL A 325 10.18 -16.38 -8.13
CA VAL A 325 9.80 -14.97 -7.97
C VAL A 325 9.81 -14.24 -9.32
N PHE A 326 10.75 -14.56 -10.22
CA PHE A 326 10.81 -13.96 -11.54
C PHE A 326 9.67 -14.46 -12.45
N GLU A 327 9.32 -15.75 -12.38
CA GLU A 327 8.15 -16.30 -13.07
C GLU A 327 6.83 -15.70 -12.57
N GLN A 328 6.68 -15.50 -11.25
CA GLN A 328 5.51 -14.82 -10.69
C GLN A 328 5.40 -13.36 -11.16
N LEU A 329 6.53 -12.64 -11.25
CA LEU A 329 6.56 -11.28 -11.76
C LEU A 329 6.21 -11.22 -13.26
N ALA A 330 6.70 -12.19 -14.05
CA ALA A 330 6.38 -12.32 -15.47
C ALA A 330 4.90 -12.65 -15.69
N ALA A 331 4.35 -13.58 -14.90
CA ALA A 331 2.94 -13.95 -14.91
C ALA A 331 2.05 -12.75 -14.50
N ALA A 332 2.44 -11.97 -13.49
CA ALA A 332 1.71 -10.78 -13.08
C ALA A 332 1.68 -9.71 -14.19
N LYS A 333 2.80 -9.50 -14.90
CA LYS A 333 2.85 -8.59 -16.06
C LYS A 333 1.98 -9.10 -17.21
N ALA A 334 1.96 -10.40 -17.47
CA ALA A 334 1.10 -11.01 -18.49
C ALA A 334 -0.39 -10.84 -18.13
N ALA A 335 -0.77 -11.08 -16.87
CA ALA A 335 -2.13 -10.88 -16.37
C ALA A 335 -2.57 -9.42 -16.48
N THR A 336 -1.67 -8.47 -16.19
CA THR A 336 -1.96 -7.03 -16.32
C THR A 336 -2.22 -6.65 -17.78
N LYS A 337 -1.43 -7.18 -18.71
CA LYS A 337 -1.62 -6.96 -20.15
C LYS A 337 -2.94 -7.57 -20.65
N GLN A 338 -3.31 -8.75 -20.16
CA GLN A 338 -4.59 -9.40 -20.49
C GLN A 338 -5.79 -8.60 -19.94
N GLN A 339 -5.68 -8.07 -18.72
CA GLN A 339 -6.71 -7.21 -18.14
C GLN A 339 -6.87 -5.89 -18.93
N GLN A 340 -5.76 -5.30 -19.36
CA GLN A 340 -5.79 -4.09 -20.20
C GLN A 340 -6.44 -4.36 -21.57
N GLN A 341 -6.17 -5.52 -22.16
CA GLN A 341 -6.78 -5.93 -23.43
C GLN A 341 -8.29 -6.18 -23.30
N GLN A 342 -8.74 -6.79 -22.18
CA GLN A 342 -10.17 -6.95 -21.89
C GLN A 342 -10.88 -5.59 -21.70
N GLN A 343 -10.24 -4.63 -21.03
CA GLN A 343 -10.80 -3.27 -20.90
C GLN A 343 -10.94 -2.57 -22.26
N GLN A 344 -9.96 -2.72 -23.16
CA GLN A 344 -10.07 -2.17 -24.52
C GLN A 344 -11.21 -2.80 -25.32
N GLN A 345 -11.42 -4.12 -25.22
CA GLN A 345 -12.55 -4.79 -25.89
C GLN A 345 -13.90 -4.32 -25.34
N GLN A 346 -14.02 -4.09 -24.03
CA GLN A 346 -15.25 -3.55 -23.44
C GLN A 346 -15.54 -2.12 -23.90
N GLN A 347 -14.52 -1.26 -24.04
CA GLN A 347 -14.72 0.09 -24.59
C GLN A 347 -15.18 0.06 -26.05
N GLN A 348 -14.63 -0.82 -26.89
CA GLN A 348 -15.06 -0.95 -28.28
C GLN A 348 -16.53 -1.44 -28.38
N GLN A 349 -16.95 -2.39 -27.55
CA GLN A 349 -18.34 -2.83 -27.51
C GLN A 349 -19.30 -1.71 -27.08
N GLN A 350 -18.91 -0.88 -26.10
CA GLN A 350 -19.72 0.29 -25.70
C GLN A 350 -19.86 1.33 -26.83
N GLN A 351 -18.79 1.60 -27.57
CA GLN A 351 -18.86 2.51 -28.72
C GLN A 351 -19.78 1.98 -29.82
N GLN A 352 -19.74 0.68 -30.12
CA GLN A 352 -20.67 0.08 -31.10
C GLN A 352 -22.13 0.17 -30.65
N GLN A 353 -22.41 -0.05 -29.36
CA GLN A 353 -23.78 0.11 -28.83
C GLN A 353 -24.27 1.55 -28.92
N GLN A 354 -23.41 2.54 -28.63
CA GLN A 354 -23.77 3.96 -28.79
C GLN A 354 -24.06 4.33 -30.25
N GLN A 355 -23.26 3.83 -31.20
CA GLN A 355 -23.52 4.06 -32.62
C GLN A 355 -24.85 3.43 -33.07
N GLN A 356 -25.18 2.22 -32.62
CA GLN A 356 -26.47 1.60 -32.91
C GLN A 356 -27.63 2.42 -32.31
N GLN A 357 -27.46 2.94 -31.11
CA GLN A 357 -28.49 3.76 -30.44
C GLN A 357 -28.72 5.08 -31.18
N GLN A 358 -27.65 5.76 -31.61
CA GLN A 358 -27.74 6.96 -32.46
C GLN A 358 -28.41 6.68 -33.81
N LEU A 359 -28.13 5.52 -34.41
CA LEU A 359 -28.75 5.12 -35.67
C LEU A 359 -30.25 4.83 -35.50
N LEU A 360 -30.63 4.22 -34.37
CA LEU A 360 -32.02 3.99 -34.00
C LEU A 360 -32.75 5.31 -33.71
N GLU A 361 -32.11 6.24 -33.00
CA GLU A 361 -32.64 7.59 -32.74
C GLU A 361 -32.82 8.39 -34.03
N ALA A 362 -31.86 8.31 -34.96
CA ALA A 362 -31.97 8.95 -36.28
C ALA A 362 -33.12 8.34 -37.10
N GLN A 363 -33.28 7.01 -37.11
CA GLN A 363 -34.36 6.34 -37.82
C GLN A 363 -35.73 6.65 -37.21
N THR A 364 -35.84 6.66 -35.88
CA THR A 364 -37.10 6.99 -35.19
C THR A 364 -37.48 8.45 -35.38
N GLY A 365 -36.51 9.38 -35.39
CA GLY A 365 -36.76 10.79 -35.72
C GLY A 365 -37.32 10.97 -37.13
N VAL A 366 -36.75 10.28 -38.13
CA VAL A 366 -37.25 10.32 -39.52
C VAL A 366 -38.65 9.69 -39.64
N ALA A 367 -38.92 8.59 -38.93
CA ALA A 367 -40.23 7.96 -38.91
C ALA A 367 -41.31 8.87 -38.28
N LEU A 368 -40.98 9.57 -37.19
CA LEU A 368 -41.89 10.51 -36.53
C LEU A 368 -42.25 11.68 -37.45
N CYS A 369 -41.26 12.24 -38.16
CA CYS A 369 -41.48 13.32 -39.13
C CYS A 369 -42.39 12.90 -40.29
N LYS A 370 -42.27 11.65 -40.78
CA LYS A 370 -43.17 11.12 -41.82
C LYS A 370 -44.61 10.94 -41.31
N TYR A 371 -44.79 10.57 -40.04
CA TYR A 371 -46.12 10.39 -39.46
C TYR A 371 -46.88 11.71 -39.25
N ILE A 372 -46.17 12.82 -39.03
CA ILE A 372 -46.78 14.16 -38.86
C ILE A 372 -47.21 14.78 -40.20
N GLN A 373 -46.63 14.34 -41.32
CA GLN A 373 -46.92 14.87 -42.66
C GLN A 373 -48.03 14.11 -43.41
N ALA A 374 -48.47 12.96 -42.90
CA ALA A 374 -49.61 12.19 -43.40
C ALA A 374 -50.85 12.50 -42.55
#